data_AF-A0A7S3P6R1-F1
#
_entry.id   AF-A0A7S3P6R1-F1
#
_cell.length_a   1.000
_cell.length_b   1.000
_cell.length_c   1.000
_cell.angle_alpha   90.00
_cell.angle_beta   90.00
_cell.angle_gamma   90.00
#
_symmetry.space_group_name_H-M   'P 1'
#
loop_
_entity.id
_entity.type
_entity.pdbx_description
1 polymer ?
#
loop_
_entity_poly.entity_id
_entity_poly.type
_entity_poly.pdbx_seq_one_letter_code
_entity_poly.pdbx_strand_id
1 'polypeptide(L)'
;DSRVVAGVETVDNGKRVVYTERLTFDHQASEQSEIQRIDKNGGFCYKSRVLGVLALSRSMGDHCLKDMVLGEPYVRETILDFSRVASTKKAFVILACDGLWDVMTDREASERVASWTGNPDDVASDLVAK
;
A
#
# COMPACT_ATOMS: atom_id res chain seq x y z
N ASP A 1 4.96 1.49 7.07
CA ASP A 1 3.69 1.79 6.36
C ASP A 1 3.86 1.76 4.84
N SER A 2 4.79 0.95 4.33
CA SER A 2 4.82 0.58 2.92
C SER A 2 3.50 -0.08 2.50
N ARG A 3 3.14 0.11 1.24
CA ARG A 3 1.86 -0.34 0.68
C ARG A 3 2.07 -1.04 -0.66
N VAL A 4 1.20 -2.02 -0.91
CA VAL A 4 1.11 -2.77 -2.17
C VAL A 4 -0.24 -2.52 -2.82
N VAL A 5 -0.22 -2.18 -4.10
CA VAL A 5 -1.40 -1.88 -4.92
C VAL A 5 -1.33 -2.72 -6.21
N ALA A 6 -2.41 -3.40 -6.57
CA ALA A 6 -2.55 -4.07 -7.85
C ALA A 6 -3.37 -3.22 -8.83
N GLY A 7 -3.02 -3.32 -10.11
CA GLY A 7 -3.73 -2.64 -11.17
C GLY A 7 -3.93 -3.52 -12.41
N VAL A 8 -5.08 -3.36 -13.06
CA VAL A 8 -5.41 -4.03 -14.33
C VAL A 8 -6.00 -3.01 -15.29
N GLU A 9 -5.39 -2.90 -16.47
CA GLU A 9 -5.84 -2.03 -17.55
C GLU A 9 -6.77 -2.80 -18.50
N THR A 10 -8.06 -2.47 -18.52
CA THR A 10 -9.05 -3.07 -19.41
C THR A 10 -9.65 -2.07 -20.40
N VAL A 11 -10.47 -2.59 -21.32
CA VAL A 11 -11.41 -1.81 -22.12
C VAL A 11 -12.83 -2.16 -21.68
N ASP A 12 -13.54 -1.18 -21.12
CA ASP A 12 -14.95 -1.29 -20.74
C ASP A 12 -15.77 -0.33 -21.62
N ASN A 13 -16.78 -0.87 -22.33
CA ASN A 13 -17.61 -0.11 -23.29
C ASN A 13 -16.81 0.74 -24.29
N GLY A 14 -15.68 0.20 -24.79
CA GLY A 14 -14.81 0.88 -25.75
C GLY A 14 -13.90 1.97 -25.14
N LYS A 15 -13.93 2.16 -23.82
CA LYS A 15 -13.06 3.10 -23.10
C LYS A 15 -12.00 2.35 -22.32
N ARG A 16 -10.79 2.90 -22.32
CA ARG A 16 -9.70 2.44 -21.45
C ARG A 16 -10.05 2.72 -20.00
N VAL A 17 -9.99 1.70 -19.15
CA VAL A 17 -10.23 1.80 -17.70
C VAL A 17 -9.12 1.08 -16.95
N VAL A 18 -8.63 1.69 -15.87
CA VAL A 18 -7.67 1.05 -14.96
C VAL A 18 -8.41 0.73 -13.67
N TYR A 19 -8.54 -0.56 -13.36
CA TYR A 19 -9.00 -0.99 -12.06
C TYR A 19 -7.81 -1.03 -11.10
N THR A 20 -8.00 -0.48 -9.91
CA THR A 20 -6.98 -0.38 -8.87
C THR A 20 -7.51 -1.02 -7.60
N GLU A 21 -6.73 -1.91 -7.01
CA GLU A 21 -7.03 -2.56 -5.74
C GLU A 21 -5.84 -2.43 -4.79
N ARG A 22 -6.08 -1.87 -3.59
CA ARG A 22 -5.10 -1.90 -2.52
C ARG A 22 -5.06 -3.30 -1.90
N LEU A 23 -3.88 -3.91 -1.89
CA LEU A 23 -3.68 -5.27 -1.39
C LEU A 23 -3.28 -5.31 0.08
N THR A 24 -2.65 -4.25 0.60
CA THR A 24 -2.18 -4.19 1.99
C THR A 24 -2.93 -3.15 2.82
N PHE A 25 -2.81 -3.28 4.13
CA PHE A 25 -3.26 -2.30 5.11
C PHE A 25 -2.03 -1.58 5.70
N ASP A 26 -2.10 -0.26 5.80
CA ASP A 26 -1.00 0.53 6.34
C ASP A 26 -1.06 0.47 7.86
N HIS A 27 -0.01 -0.02 8.52
CA HIS A 27 0.00 -0.14 9.99
C HIS A 27 0.59 1.12 10.64
N GLN A 28 -0.15 2.23 10.57
CA GLN A 28 0.21 3.49 11.19
C GLN A 28 -0.45 3.65 12.56
N ALA A 29 0.16 4.45 13.44
CA ALA A 29 -0.38 4.78 14.76
C ALA A 29 -1.57 5.75 14.71
N SER A 30 -1.96 6.20 13.52
CA SER A 30 -3.21 6.92 13.22
C SER A 30 -4.37 5.98 12.86
N GLU A 31 -4.10 4.71 12.56
CA GLU A 31 -5.14 3.78 12.14
C GLU A 31 -6.02 3.34 13.30
N GLN A 32 -7.34 3.44 13.12
CA GLN A 32 -8.30 3.23 14.20
C GLN A 32 -8.23 1.81 14.80
N SER A 33 -8.01 0.79 13.97
CA SER A 33 -7.84 -0.60 14.41
C SER A 33 -6.58 -0.77 15.26
N GLU A 34 -5.48 -0.11 14.89
CA GLU A 34 -4.21 -0.17 15.61
C GLU A 34 -4.24 0.66 16.88
N ILE A 35 -4.90 1.83 16.88
CA ILE A 35 -5.15 2.64 18.08
C ILE A 35 -5.91 1.82 19.13
N GLN A 36 -7.00 1.14 18.73
CA GLN A 36 -7.80 0.30 19.63
C GLN A 36 -6.99 -0.87 20.19
N ARG A 37 -6.16 -1.51 19.35
CA ARG A 37 -5.28 -2.59 19.79
C ARG A 37 -4.26 -2.11 20.83
N ILE A 38 -3.61 -0.98 20.57
CA ILE A 38 -2.60 -0.40 21.45
C ILE A 38 -3.22 0.00 22.79
N ASP A 39 -4.39 0.64 22.77
CA ASP A 39 -5.14 1.01 23.98
C ASP A 39 -5.51 -0.21 24.83
N LYS A 40 -6.00 -1.28 24.20
CA LYS A 40 -6.30 -2.56 24.87
C LYS A 40 -5.09 -3.20 25.55
N ASN A 41 -3.89 -2.94 25.03
CA ASN A 41 -2.63 -3.43 25.61
C ASN A 41 -2.03 -2.47 26.65
N GLY A 42 -2.73 -1.39 27.02
CA GLY A 42 -2.28 -0.41 28.02
C GLY A 42 -1.34 0.66 27.47
N GLY A 43 -1.18 0.74 26.15
CA GLY A 43 -0.49 1.84 25.49
C GLY A 43 -1.45 2.95 25.06
N PHE A 44 -0.93 3.96 24.37
CA PHE A 44 -1.74 5.00 23.75
C PHE A 44 -1.05 5.54 22.50
N CYS A 45 -1.83 6.17 21.61
CA CYS A 45 -1.30 6.93 20.48
C CYS A 45 -1.43 8.44 20.76
N TYR A 46 -0.34 9.18 20.61
CA TYR A 46 -0.32 10.64 20.75
C TYR A 46 0.26 11.27 19.48
N LYS A 47 -0.48 12.18 18.85
CA LYS A 47 -0.12 12.81 17.57
C LYS A 47 0.34 11.79 16.51
N SER A 48 -0.47 10.75 16.31
CA SER A 48 -0.18 9.65 15.38
C SER A 48 1.14 8.92 15.65
N ARG A 49 1.52 8.80 16.93
CA ARG A 49 2.70 8.05 17.37
C ARG A 49 2.38 7.17 18.58
N VAL A 50 2.80 5.91 18.53
CA VAL A 50 2.74 4.94 19.64
C VAL A 50 3.58 5.47 20.80
N LEU A 51 2.96 5.66 21.96
CA LEU A 51 3.56 6.26 23.16
C LEU A 51 4.22 7.64 22.90
N GLY A 52 3.82 8.33 21.83
CA GLY A 52 4.46 9.57 21.38
C GLY A 52 5.81 9.39 20.67
N VAL A 53 6.28 8.16 20.48
CA VAL A 53 7.62 7.85 19.95
C VAL A 53 7.57 7.48 18.46
N LEU A 54 6.88 6.39 18.11
CA LEU A 54 6.97 5.77 16.78
C LEU A 54 5.68 5.96 15.97
N ALA A 55 5.78 6.39 14.72
CA ALA A 55 4.60 6.60 13.85
C ALA A 55 3.98 5.29 13.32
N LEU A 56 4.73 4.20 13.37
CA LEU A 56 4.29 2.87 12.96
C LEU A 56 3.77 2.08 14.16
N SER A 57 2.71 1.30 13.95
CA SER A 57 2.16 0.39 14.95
C SER A 57 2.68 -1.05 14.78
N ARG A 58 3.34 -1.35 13.66
CA ARG A 58 4.00 -2.63 13.39
C ARG A 58 5.33 -2.43 12.69
N SER A 59 6.35 -3.15 13.16
CA SER A 59 7.70 -3.14 12.60
C SER A 59 8.49 -4.38 13.03
N MET A 60 9.48 -4.75 12.22
CA MET A 60 10.55 -5.64 12.65
C MET A 60 11.56 -4.82 13.46
N GLY A 61 12.05 -5.34 14.59
CA GLY A 61 12.90 -4.57 15.51
C GLY A 61 12.10 -3.81 16.57
N ASP A 62 12.50 -2.59 16.91
CA ASP A 62 11.87 -1.73 17.94
C ASP A 62 11.58 -2.46 19.26
N HIS A 63 12.57 -3.22 19.73
CA HIS A 63 12.41 -4.12 20.90
C HIS A 63 11.91 -3.41 22.16
N CYS A 64 12.28 -2.15 22.36
CA CYS A 64 11.83 -1.34 23.48
C CYS A 64 10.33 -1.00 23.44
N LEU A 65 9.64 -1.21 22.31
CA LEU A 65 8.22 -0.90 22.11
C LEU A 65 7.38 -2.14 21.81
N LYS A 66 7.92 -3.37 21.89
CA LYS A 66 7.29 -4.59 21.36
C LYS A 66 5.93 -4.96 21.98
N ASP A 67 5.61 -4.48 23.17
CA ASP A 67 4.29 -4.64 23.78
C ASP A 67 3.19 -3.89 23.00
N MET A 68 3.58 -2.82 22.30
CA MET A 68 2.70 -1.99 21.47
C MET A 68 2.98 -2.12 19.97
N VAL A 69 4.24 -2.28 19.57
CA VAL A 69 4.69 -2.32 18.17
C VAL A 69 5.02 -3.75 17.76
N LEU A 70 4.04 -4.41 17.14
CA LEU A 70 4.13 -5.83 16.81
C LEU A 70 5.05 -6.09 15.61
N GLY A 71 5.69 -7.26 15.60
CA GLY A 71 6.39 -7.77 14.41
C GLY A 71 5.53 -8.65 13.51
N GLU A 72 4.27 -8.88 13.90
CA GLU A 72 3.36 -9.78 13.18
C GLU A 72 2.81 -9.12 11.90
N PRO A 73 3.03 -9.71 10.72
CA PRO A 73 2.55 -9.15 9.47
C PRO A 73 1.04 -9.32 9.32
N TYR A 74 0.42 -8.42 8.56
CA TYR A 74 -0.86 -8.71 7.94
C TYR A 74 -0.64 -9.59 6.71
N VAL A 75 -1.34 -10.73 6.64
CA VAL A 75 -1.25 -11.67 5.53
C VAL A 75 -2.60 -11.70 4.81
N ARG A 76 -2.58 -11.50 3.49
CA ARG A 76 -3.74 -11.58 2.62
C ARG A 76 -3.41 -12.41 1.40
N GLU A 77 -4.33 -13.30 1.03
CA GLU A 77 -4.32 -13.98 -0.25
C GLU A 77 -5.30 -13.25 -1.18
N THR A 78 -4.82 -12.88 -2.37
CA THR A 78 -5.66 -12.28 -3.42
C THR A 78 -5.45 -13.08 -4.69
N ILE A 79 -6.55 -13.59 -5.24
CA ILE A 79 -6.54 -14.22 -6.57
C ILE A 79 -6.58 -13.10 -7.59
N LEU A 80 -5.50 -12.95 -8.33
CA LEU A 80 -5.47 -12.08 -9.50
C LEU A 80 -6.16 -12.83 -10.65
N ASP A 81 -7.44 -12.55 -10.85
CA ASP A 81 -8.22 -13.19 -11.93
C ASP A 81 -7.83 -12.59 -13.29
N PHE A 82 -6.86 -13.24 -13.92
CA PHE A 82 -6.41 -12.93 -15.28
C PHE A 82 -7.34 -13.51 -16.37
N SER A 83 -8.47 -14.15 -16.05
CA SER A 83 -9.43 -14.58 -17.09
C SER A 83 -10.11 -13.38 -17.75
N ARG A 84 -10.31 -12.29 -16.99
CA ARG A 84 -10.70 -10.96 -17.51
C ARG A 84 -9.60 -10.29 -18.34
N VAL A 85 -8.39 -10.86 -18.35
CA VAL A 85 -7.22 -10.36 -19.07
C VAL A 85 -7.12 -10.90 -20.50
N ALA A 86 -8.05 -11.77 -20.93
CA ALA A 86 -8.17 -12.18 -22.33
C ALA A 86 -8.39 -10.99 -23.31
N SER A 87 -8.77 -9.81 -22.80
CA SER A 87 -8.87 -8.55 -23.56
C SER A 87 -8.05 -7.39 -22.98
N THR A 88 -7.34 -7.56 -21.85
CA THR A 88 -6.58 -6.48 -21.22
C THR A 88 -5.15 -6.44 -21.75
N LYS A 89 -4.57 -5.24 -21.80
CA LYS A 89 -3.22 -5.06 -22.32
C LYS A 89 -2.15 -5.22 -21.24
N LYS A 90 -2.46 -4.94 -19.96
CA LYS A 90 -1.47 -4.93 -18.86
C LYS A 90 -2.10 -5.21 -17.50
N ALA A 91 -1.41 -6.00 -16.70
CA ALA A 91 -1.64 -6.13 -15.26
C ALA A 91 -0.31 -5.94 -14.52
N PHE A 92 -0.36 -5.33 -13.34
CA PHE A 92 0.85 -4.95 -12.60
C PHE A 92 0.57 -4.89 -11.09
N VAL A 93 1.65 -4.88 -10.32
CA VAL A 93 1.65 -4.64 -8.88
C VAL A 93 2.70 -3.57 -8.59
N ILE A 94 2.34 -2.62 -7.73
CA ILE A 94 3.19 -1.53 -7.25
C ILE A 94 3.50 -1.82 -5.79
N LEU A 95 4.79 -1.96 -5.47
CA LEU A 95 5.30 -2.06 -4.10
C LEU A 95 6.16 -0.82 -3.85
N ALA A 96 5.77 0.00 -2.88
CA ALA A 96 6.53 1.21 -2.55
C ALA A 96 6.42 1.56 -1.06
N CYS A 97 7.36 2.37 -0.58
CA CYS A 97 7.32 2.97 0.75
C CYS A 97 6.39 4.19 0.80
N ASP A 98 6.15 4.69 2.00
CA ASP A 98 5.42 5.92 2.31
C ASP A 98 5.84 7.12 1.45
N GLY A 99 7.13 7.27 1.15
CA GLY A 99 7.62 8.36 0.29
C GLY A 99 6.86 8.53 -1.04
N LEU A 100 6.39 7.45 -1.66
CA LEU A 100 5.51 7.54 -2.84
C LEU A 100 4.05 7.82 -2.43
N TRP A 101 3.57 7.09 -1.43
CA TRP A 101 2.16 7.05 -1.03
C TRP A 101 1.68 8.30 -0.29
N ASP A 102 2.60 9.10 0.24
CA ASP A 102 2.33 10.38 0.88
C ASP A 102 2.00 11.48 -0.14
N VAL A 103 2.47 11.33 -1.38
CA VAL A 103 2.32 12.34 -2.45
C VAL A 103 1.45 11.87 -3.62
N MET A 104 1.10 10.59 -3.68
CA MET A 104 0.37 10.00 -4.79
C MET A 104 -0.68 9.01 -4.30
N THR A 105 -1.90 9.14 -4.83
CA THR A 105 -2.97 8.18 -4.56
C THR A 105 -2.74 6.86 -5.30
N ASP A 106 -3.31 5.76 -4.77
CA ASP A 106 -3.25 4.44 -5.40
C ASP A 106 -3.71 4.48 -6.87
N ARG A 107 -4.73 5.28 -7.18
CA ARG A 107 -5.28 5.45 -8.53
C ARG A 107 -4.31 6.19 -9.45
N GLU A 108 -3.76 7.32 -9.00
CA GLU A 108 -2.81 8.10 -9.80
C GLU A 108 -1.57 7.28 -10.16
N ALA A 109 -1.02 6.55 -9.18
CA ALA A 109 0.11 5.64 -9.41
C ALA A 109 -0.26 4.54 -10.41
N SER A 110 -1.44 3.94 -10.27
CA SER A 110 -1.92 2.89 -11.18
C SER A 110 -2.14 3.41 -12.60
N GLU A 111 -2.74 4.58 -12.78
CA GLU A 111 -2.97 5.18 -14.09
C GLU A 111 -1.65 5.49 -14.81
N ARG A 112 -0.67 6.00 -14.06
CA ARG A 112 0.68 6.28 -14.55
C ARG A 112 1.38 5.00 -15.00
N VAL A 113 1.39 3.95 -14.19
CA VAL A 113 1.95 2.64 -14.55
C VAL A 113 1.25 2.05 -15.77
N ALA A 114 -0.08 2.08 -15.81
CA ALA A 114 -0.84 1.58 -16.94
C ALA A 114 -0.53 2.32 -18.25
N SER A 115 -0.27 3.64 -18.18
CA SER A 115 0.05 4.46 -19.35
C SER A 115 1.44 4.15 -19.95
N TRP A 116 2.34 3.57 -19.16
CA TRP A 116 3.71 3.31 -19.57
C TRP A 116 3.82 2.13 -20.51
N THR A 117 4.62 2.23 -21.58
CA THR A 117 4.76 1.17 -22.61
C THR A 117 6.17 0.55 -22.67
N GLY A 118 7.11 1.02 -21.84
CA GLY A 118 8.48 0.53 -21.75
C GLY A 118 8.72 -0.46 -20.60
N ASN A 119 9.98 -0.55 -20.15
CA ASN A 119 10.37 -1.42 -19.04
C ASN A 119 9.76 -0.91 -17.71
N PRO A 120 9.27 -1.79 -16.82
CA PRO A 120 8.97 -1.48 -15.42
C PRO A 120 9.99 -0.59 -14.69
N ASP A 121 11.29 -0.71 -14.97
CA ASP A 121 12.33 0.09 -14.31
C ASP A 121 12.21 1.59 -14.63
N ASP A 122 11.81 1.92 -15.86
CA ASP A 122 11.69 3.31 -16.28
C ASP A 122 10.51 4.00 -15.59
N VAL A 123 9.38 3.29 -15.47
CA VAL A 123 8.21 3.84 -14.77
C VAL A 123 8.40 3.88 -13.27
N ALA A 124 9.13 2.91 -12.68
CA ALA A 124 9.52 2.99 -11.28
C ALA A 124 10.37 4.24 -11.02
N SER A 125 11.30 4.55 -11.92
CA SER A 125 12.12 5.77 -11.82
C SER A 125 11.29 7.06 -11.97
N ASP A 126 10.34 7.11 -12.91
CA ASP A 126 9.42 8.26 -13.08
C ASP A 126 8.46 8.44 -11.89
N LEU A 127 8.08 7.38 -11.19
CA LEU A 127 7.29 7.45 -9.96
C LEU A 127 8.08 8.08 -8.81
N VAL A 128 9.40 7.81 -8.71
CA VAL A 128 10.28 8.32 -7.65
C VAL A 128 10.79 9.74 -7.93
N ALA A 129 10.87 10.14 -9.20
CA ALA A 129 11.36 11.48 -9.59
C ALA A 129 10.41 12.65 -9.27
N LYS A 130 9.31 12.39 -8.54
CA LYS A 130 8.33 13.38 -8.09
C LYS A 130 8.30 13.45 -6.58
#